data_AF-A0A958NF71-F1
#
_entry.id   AF-A0A958NF71-F1
#
_cell.length_a   1.000
_cell.length_b   1.000
_cell.length_c   1.000
_cell.angle_alpha   90.00
_cell.angle_beta   90.00
_cell.angle_gamma   90.00
#
_symmetry.space_group_name_H-M   'P 1'
#
loop_
_entity.id
_entity.type
_entity.pdbx_description
1 polymer ?
#
loop_
_entity_poly.entity_id
_entity_poly.type
_entity_poly.pdbx_seq_one_letter_code
_entity_poly.pdbx_strand_id
1 'polypeptide(L)'
;MRYLVSVVVACLFPAHMFAQQVSNINFGEIEILSTDSTSEYYFPILYKRFQEQDTTMTFKHYKFLYYGQAYSDQYNPVTVSETEKQFNEAFASENFSEAVTLGEAVLKEYAVNLGVVVKMFIAHQGLGDEDQVPVYIRQMSELITVIANSGDGES
;
A
#
# COMPACT_ATOMS: atom_id res chain seq x y z
N MET A 1 -11.80 -9.20 -63.70
CA MET A 1 -12.95 -9.34 -62.77
C MET A 1 -13.30 -10.82 -62.63
N ARG A 2 -13.72 -11.28 -61.44
CA ARG A 2 -13.75 -12.67 -60.91
C ARG A 2 -12.56 -12.97 -59.99
N TYR A 3 -12.34 -12.13 -58.98
CA TYR A 3 -12.83 -12.30 -57.60
C TYR A 3 -12.21 -13.57 -56.98
N LEU A 4 -11.09 -13.43 -56.26
CA LEU A 4 -11.09 -13.12 -54.82
C LEU A 4 -11.96 -14.08 -54.02
N VAL A 5 -11.74 -15.39 -54.15
CA VAL A 5 -12.34 -16.38 -53.25
C VAL A 5 -11.29 -17.45 -52.98
N SER A 6 -10.40 -17.21 -52.00
CA SER A 6 -9.72 -18.28 -51.25
C SER A 6 -8.83 -17.78 -50.10
N VAL A 7 -8.71 -16.48 -49.83
CA VAL A 7 -7.86 -15.97 -48.73
C VAL A 7 -8.67 -15.32 -47.60
N VAL A 8 -9.81 -15.91 -47.22
CA VAL A 8 -10.64 -15.41 -46.10
C VAL A 8 -10.86 -16.46 -45.00
N VAL A 9 -10.06 -17.54 -44.96
CA VAL A 9 -10.23 -18.61 -43.95
C VAL A 9 -9.10 -18.65 -42.91
N ALA A 10 -8.31 -17.59 -42.77
CA ALA A 10 -7.19 -17.55 -41.80
C ALA A 10 -7.35 -16.53 -40.65
N CYS A 11 -8.55 -16.00 -40.41
CA CYS A 11 -8.82 -15.07 -39.29
C CYS A 11 -10.02 -15.52 -38.42
N LEU A 12 -10.15 -16.82 -38.18
CA LEU A 12 -11.11 -17.38 -37.21
C LEU A 12 -10.40 -18.17 -36.11
N PHE A 13 -9.25 -17.71 -35.66
CA PHE A 13 -8.87 -17.96 -34.28
C PHE A 13 -9.58 -16.90 -33.45
N PRO A 14 -10.60 -17.23 -32.64
CA PRO A 14 -10.97 -16.31 -31.57
C PRO A 14 -9.68 -16.07 -30.79
N ALA A 15 -9.23 -14.82 -30.78
CA ALA A 15 -8.28 -14.38 -29.78
C ALA A 15 -8.89 -14.82 -28.45
N HIS A 16 -8.29 -15.83 -27.83
CA HIS A 16 -8.48 -16.06 -26.41
C HIS A 16 -7.90 -14.82 -25.76
N MET A 17 -8.72 -13.78 -25.67
CA MET A 17 -8.52 -12.63 -24.81
C MET A 17 -8.61 -13.19 -23.40
N PHE A 18 -7.50 -13.78 -22.96
CA PHE A 18 -7.23 -13.82 -21.53
C PHE A 18 -7.15 -12.36 -21.13
N ALA A 19 -8.21 -11.86 -20.50
CA ALA A 19 -8.04 -10.73 -19.60
C ALA A 19 -7.01 -11.22 -18.58
N GLN A 20 -5.76 -10.77 -18.73
CA GLN A 20 -4.69 -11.14 -17.82
C GLN A 20 -5.13 -10.69 -16.43
N GLN A 21 -5.19 -11.63 -15.49
CA GLN A 21 -5.43 -11.28 -14.09
C GLN A 21 -4.16 -10.60 -13.58
N VAL A 22 -4.12 -9.27 -13.69
CA VAL A 22 -2.96 -8.44 -13.33
C VAL A 22 -2.66 -8.51 -11.83
N SER A 23 -3.67 -8.81 -11.01
CA SER A 23 -3.52 -8.90 -9.55
C SER A 23 -4.45 -9.96 -8.96
N ASN A 24 -3.96 -10.61 -7.89
CA ASN A 24 -4.72 -11.51 -7.03
C ASN A 24 -5.65 -10.76 -6.06
N ILE A 25 -5.68 -9.42 -6.11
CA ILE A 25 -6.49 -8.57 -5.24
C ILE A 25 -7.87 -8.34 -5.87
N ASN A 26 -8.92 -8.70 -5.12
CA ASN A 26 -10.29 -8.34 -5.46
C ASN A 26 -10.59 -6.90 -5.00
N PHE A 27 -10.31 -5.93 -5.85
CA PHE A 27 -10.51 -4.51 -5.54
C PHE A 27 -11.98 -4.14 -5.26
N GLY A 28 -12.95 -4.83 -5.86
CA GLY A 28 -14.37 -4.60 -5.56
C GLY A 28 -14.74 -5.02 -4.13
N GLU A 29 -14.19 -6.14 -3.65
CA GLU A 29 -14.35 -6.54 -2.24
C GLU A 29 -13.66 -5.54 -1.30
N ILE A 30 -12.47 -5.07 -1.67
CA ILE A 30 -11.72 -4.06 -0.91
C ILE A 30 -12.58 -2.80 -0.75
N GLU A 31 -13.05 -2.22 -1.84
CA GLU A 31 -13.87 -1.00 -1.83
C GLU A 31 -15.09 -1.14 -0.92
N ILE A 32 -15.88 -2.22 -1.10
CA ILE A 32 -17.10 -2.43 -0.32
C ILE A 32 -16.80 -2.54 1.17
N LEU A 33 -15.87 -3.41 1.56
CA LEU A 33 -15.64 -3.70 2.98
C LEU A 33 -14.77 -2.64 3.67
N SER A 34 -13.96 -1.88 2.95
CA SER A 34 -13.14 -0.80 3.53
C SER A 34 -13.91 0.51 3.71
N THR A 35 -15.03 0.68 3.01
CA THR A 35 -15.89 1.88 3.12
C THR A 35 -17.15 1.65 3.96
N ASP A 36 -17.54 0.40 4.21
CA ASP A 36 -18.66 0.06 5.09
C ASP A 36 -18.29 0.19 6.58
N SER A 37 -18.88 1.18 7.27
CA SER A 37 -18.66 1.41 8.71
C SER A 37 -19.03 0.25 9.64
N THR A 38 -19.82 -0.72 9.16
CA THR A 38 -20.22 -1.92 9.93
C THR A 38 -19.28 -3.11 9.71
N SER A 39 -18.40 -3.03 8.71
CA SER A 39 -17.40 -4.05 8.41
C SER A 39 -16.26 -4.02 9.43
N GLU A 40 -15.78 -5.19 9.84
CA GLU A 40 -14.53 -5.31 10.62
C GLU A 40 -13.30 -4.79 9.86
N TYR A 41 -13.41 -4.67 8.53
CA TYR A 41 -12.38 -4.18 7.63
C TYR A 41 -12.51 -2.70 7.28
N TYR A 42 -13.43 -1.98 7.92
CA TYR A 42 -13.60 -0.55 7.70
C TYR A 42 -12.28 0.19 7.91
N PHE A 43 -11.87 1.00 6.92
CA PHE A 43 -10.53 1.57 6.89
C PHE A 43 -10.18 2.36 8.17
N PRO A 44 -11.03 3.28 8.68
CA PRO A 44 -10.76 3.97 9.95
C PRO A 44 -10.55 3.06 11.16
N ILE A 45 -11.22 1.90 11.24
CA ILE A 45 -11.03 0.93 12.33
C ILE A 45 -9.65 0.27 12.20
N LEU A 46 -9.32 -0.23 11.01
CA LEU A 46 -8.02 -0.86 10.75
C LEU A 46 -6.87 0.13 10.94
N TYR A 47 -7.07 1.37 10.51
CA TYR A 47 -6.11 2.44 10.67
C TYR A 47 -5.83 2.71 12.15
N LYS A 48 -6.88 2.86 12.97
CA LYS A 48 -6.73 3.04 14.41
C LYS A 48 -5.96 1.87 15.05
N ARG A 49 -6.33 0.63 14.72
CA ARG A 49 -5.63 -0.57 15.23
C ARG A 49 -4.16 -0.60 14.84
N PHE A 50 -3.84 -0.16 13.62
CA PHE A 50 -2.46 -0.04 13.15
C PHE A 50 -1.64 0.97 13.95
N GLN A 51 -2.22 2.13 14.27
CA GLN A 51 -1.58 3.16 15.12
C GLN A 51 -1.41 2.70 16.57
N GLU A 52 -2.39 1.97 17.09
CA GLU A 52 -2.34 1.35 18.43
C GLU A 52 -1.43 0.12 18.48
N GLN A 53 -0.76 -0.20 17.37
CA GLN A 53 0.19 -1.30 17.25
C GLN A 53 -0.43 -2.66 17.61
N ASP A 54 -1.70 -2.85 17.27
CA ASP A 54 -2.46 -4.06 17.57
C ASP A 54 -1.85 -5.30 16.91
N THR A 55 -1.19 -6.12 17.72
CA THR A 55 -0.52 -7.36 17.30
C THR A 55 -1.48 -8.48 16.90
N THR A 56 -2.80 -8.31 17.08
CA THR A 56 -3.82 -9.27 16.68
C THR A 56 -4.31 -9.07 15.25
N MET A 57 -3.85 -8.00 14.57
CA MET A 57 -4.12 -7.80 13.16
C MET A 57 -3.55 -8.97 12.34
N THR A 58 -4.35 -9.43 11.38
CA THR A 58 -4.01 -10.57 10.53
C THR A 58 -3.61 -10.06 9.15
N PHE A 59 -3.00 -10.92 8.33
CA PHE A 59 -2.72 -10.61 6.93
C PHE A 59 -3.94 -10.01 6.19
N LYS A 60 -5.14 -10.55 6.43
CA LYS A 60 -6.37 -10.03 5.82
C LYS A 60 -6.65 -8.60 6.29
N HIS A 61 -6.49 -8.30 7.57
CA HIS A 61 -6.61 -6.93 8.08
C HIS A 61 -5.61 -5.98 7.40
N TYR A 62 -4.34 -6.37 7.29
CA TYR A 62 -3.33 -5.55 6.60
C TYR A 62 -3.63 -5.38 5.11
N LYS A 63 -4.19 -6.40 4.44
CA LYS A 63 -4.65 -6.32 3.04
C LYS A 63 -5.70 -5.22 2.87
N PHE A 64 -6.74 -5.21 3.71
CA PHE A 64 -7.77 -4.18 3.67
C PHE A 64 -7.27 -2.81 4.13
N LEU A 65 -6.33 -2.76 5.08
CA LEU A 65 -5.69 -1.50 5.47
C LEU A 65 -4.93 -0.88 4.30
N TYR A 66 -4.07 -1.66 3.64
CA TYR A 66 -3.20 -1.16 2.57
C TYR A 66 -3.99 -0.77 1.31
N TYR A 67 -4.82 -1.68 0.78
CA TYR A 67 -5.58 -1.40 -0.44
C TYR A 67 -6.83 -0.55 -0.20
N GLY A 68 -7.45 -0.67 0.97
CA GLY A 68 -8.63 0.11 1.34
C GLY A 68 -8.35 1.60 1.47
N GLN A 69 -7.09 1.97 1.71
CA GLN A 69 -6.67 3.36 1.74
C GLN A 69 -7.05 4.10 0.46
N ALA A 70 -6.95 3.47 -0.72
CA ALA A 70 -7.27 4.09 -2.01
C ALA A 70 -8.72 4.57 -2.13
N TYR A 71 -9.61 4.04 -1.28
CA TYR A 71 -11.03 4.38 -1.23
C TYR A 71 -11.38 5.27 -0.02
N SER A 72 -10.38 5.66 0.77
CA SER A 72 -10.57 6.60 1.88
C SER A 72 -10.56 8.04 1.39
N ASP A 73 -11.33 8.92 2.04
CA ASP A 73 -11.35 10.36 1.76
C ASP A 73 -9.97 11.03 1.95
N GLN A 74 -9.06 10.37 2.68
CA GLN A 74 -7.72 10.86 2.99
C GLN A 74 -6.69 10.52 1.92
N TYR A 75 -7.05 9.71 0.91
CA TYR A 75 -6.11 9.31 -0.13
C TYR A 75 -5.84 10.43 -1.12
N ASN A 76 -4.57 10.88 -1.18
CA ASN A 76 -4.10 11.85 -2.16
C ASN A 76 -2.84 11.34 -2.86
N PRO A 77 -2.95 10.65 -4.00
CA PRO A 77 -1.80 10.03 -4.67
C PRO A 77 -0.89 11.03 -5.40
N VAL A 78 -1.32 12.28 -5.58
CA VAL A 78 -0.65 13.23 -6.48
C VAL A 78 0.24 14.22 -5.71
N THR A 79 0.02 14.37 -4.40
CA THR A 79 0.65 15.46 -3.63
C THR A 79 1.42 14.92 -2.43
N VAL A 80 2.75 15.00 -2.48
CA VAL A 80 3.61 14.89 -1.29
C VAL A 80 3.33 16.10 -0.40
N SER A 81 2.91 15.88 0.84
CA SER A 81 2.62 16.98 1.77
C SER A 81 3.89 17.77 2.08
N GLU A 82 3.74 19.03 2.48
CA GLU A 82 4.91 19.85 2.83
C GLU A 82 5.66 19.23 4.03
N THR A 83 4.92 18.66 4.97
CA THR A 83 5.46 17.86 6.09
C THR A 83 6.29 16.67 5.59
N GLU A 84 5.83 15.95 4.57
CA GLU A 84 6.57 14.83 3.99
C GLU A 84 7.85 15.29 3.26
N LYS A 85 7.86 16.48 2.64
CA LYS A 85 9.09 17.04 2.06
C LYS A 85 10.10 17.35 3.15
N GLN A 86 9.68 18.05 4.21
CA GLN A 86 10.55 18.38 5.35
C GLN A 86 11.08 17.11 6.02
N PHE A 87 10.23 16.10 6.18
CA PHE A 87 10.64 14.78 6.66
C PHE A 87 11.76 14.18 5.80
N ASN A 88 11.60 14.19 4.47
CA ASN A 88 12.58 13.66 3.55
C ASN A 88 13.90 14.44 3.59
N GLU A 89 13.86 15.77 3.75
CA GLU A 89 15.04 16.62 3.89
C GLU A 89 15.80 16.36 5.20
N ALA A 90 15.07 16.28 6.32
CA ALA A 90 15.65 15.95 7.62
C ALA A 90 16.27 14.55 7.62
N PHE A 91 15.59 13.56 7.04
CA PHE A 91 16.10 12.20 6.88
C PHE A 91 17.36 12.17 6.01
N ALA A 92 17.36 12.84 4.86
CA ALA A 92 18.51 12.89 3.95
C ALA A 92 19.73 13.58 4.57
N SER A 93 19.50 14.50 5.52
CA SER A 93 20.55 15.19 6.27
C SER A 93 20.98 14.43 7.53
N GLU A 94 20.49 13.20 7.74
CA GLU A 94 20.71 12.37 8.93
C GLU A 94 20.29 13.04 10.25
N ASN A 95 19.42 14.06 10.19
CA ASN A 95 18.82 14.67 11.37
C ASN A 95 17.66 13.77 11.86
N PHE A 96 18.00 12.58 12.36
CA PHE A 96 17.01 11.55 12.66
C PHE A 96 16.01 11.95 13.75
N SER A 97 16.41 12.79 14.71
CA SER A 97 15.48 13.29 15.74
C SER A 97 14.35 14.13 15.13
N GLU A 98 14.69 15.00 14.17
CA GLU A 98 13.71 15.82 13.46
C GLU A 98 12.91 14.95 12.47
N ALA A 99 13.59 14.05 11.76
CA ALA A 99 12.94 13.12 10.84
C ALA A 99 11.89 12.24 11.56
N VAL A 100 12.16 11.75 12.77
CA VAL A 100 11.18 10.99 13.56
C VAL A 100 9.95 11.85 13.86
N THR A 101 10.15 13.09 14.34
CA THR A 101 9.04 14.00 14.67
C THR A 101 8.17 14.30 13.45
N LEU A 102 8.80 14.62 12.32
CA LEU A 102 8.09 14.92 11.07
C LEU A 102 7.43 13.66 10.49
N GLY A 103 8.11 12.51 10.54
CA GLY A 103 7.59 11.23 10.05
C GLY A 103 6.35 10.77 10.81
N GLU A 104 6.30 10.95 12.13
CA GLU A 104 5.07 10.72 12.91
C GLU A 104 3.91 11.62 12.46
N ALA A 105 4.19 12.88 12.12
CA ALA A 105 3.19 13.79 11.58
C ALA A 105 2.70 13.33 10.20
N VAL A 106 3.62 12.93 9.31
CA VAL A 106 3.26 12.35 8.01
C VAL A 106 2.40 11.10 8.18
N LEU A 107 2.74 10.19 9.11
CA LEU A 107 1.98 8.97 9.35
C LEU A 107 0.61 9.21 10.01
N LYS A 108 0.38 10.37 10.63
CA LYS A 108 -0.98 10.79 11.05
C LYS A 108 -1.85 11.21 9.87
N GLU A 109 -1.24 11.80 8.85
CA GLU A 109 -1.91 12.19 7.60
C GLU A 109 -2.10 10.98 6.66
N TYR A 110 -1.07 10.13 6.55
CA TYR A 110 -0.97 9.05 5.57
C TYR A 110 -0.26 7.82 6.16
N ALA A 111 -1.02 7.02 6.88
CA ALA A 111 -0.51 6.03 7.83
C ALA A 111 0.14 4.78 7.29
N VAL A 112 -0.16 4.40 6.05
CA VAL A 112 0.51 3.29 5.36
C VAL A 112 1.41 3.78 4.23
N ASN A 113 2.01 4.97 4.43
CA ASN A 113 3.14 5.41 3.63
C ASN A 113 4.35 4.48 3.89
N LEU A 114 4.47 3.42 3.09
CA LEU A 114 5.55 2.45 3.24
C LEU A 114 6.93 3.11 3.17
N GLY A 115 7.09 4.14 2.34
CA GLY A 115 8.33 4.90 2.23
C GLY A 115 8.71 5.59 3.54
N VAL A 116 7.75 6.21 4.21
CA VAL A 116 7.96 6.83 5.52
C VAL A 116 8.18 5.77 6.60
N VAL A 117 7.39 4.69 6.64
CA VAL A 117 7.56 3.59 7.62
C VAL A 117 8.98 3.00 7.56
N VAL A 118 9.50 2.73 6.35
CA VAL A 118 10.87 2.22 6.17
C VAL A 118 11.92 3.22 6.64
N LYS A 119 11.75 4.50 6.32
CA LYS A 119 12.66 5.55 6.78
C LYS A 119 12.58 5.77 8.29
N MET A 120 11.42 5.63 8.91
CA MET A 120 11.26 5.66 10.37
C MET A 120 12.03 4.54 11.04
N PHE A 121 11.95 3.30 10.51
CA PHE A 121 12.80 2.21 10.98
C PHE A 121 14.29 2.59 10.95
N ILE A 122 14.78 3.14 9.84
CA ILE A 122 16.19 3.55 9.70
C ILE A 122 16.54 4.69 10.68
N ALA A 123 15.65 5.68 10.83
CA ALA A 123 15.87 6.81 11.73
C ALA A 123 15.93 6.38 13.20
N HIS A 124 14.99 5.54 13.65
CA HIS A 124 15.02 4.98 15.02
C HIS A 124 16.26 4.09 15.23
N GLN A 125 16.67 3.31 14.23
CA GLN A 125 17.92 2.56 14.30
C GLN A 125 19.14 3.49 14.45
N GLY A 126 19.20 4.59 13.70
CA GLY A 126 20.26 5.59 13.79
C GLY A 126 20.31 6.33 15.12
N LEU A 127 19.16 6.47 15.81
CA LEU A 127 19.06 7.05 17.15
C LEU A 127 19.35 6.05 18.28
N GLY A 128 19.43 4.75 17.97
CA GLY A 128 19.53 3.70 18.99
C GLY A 128 18.24 3.50 19.79
N ASP A 129 17.09 3.83 19.22
CA ASP A 129 15.77 3.66 19.85
C ASP A 129 15.30 2.20 19.74
N GLU A 130 15.78 1.38 20.66
CA GLU A 130 15.51 -0.07 20.69
C GLU A 130 14.03 -0.42 20.88
N ASP A 131 13.21 0.51 21.42
CA ASP A 131 11.79 0.28 21.65
C ASP A 131 10.97 0.43 20.36
N GLN A 132 11.31 1.41 19.52
CA GLN A 132 10.56 1.67 18.27
C GLN A 132 11.04 0.84 17.09
N VAL A 133 12.31 0.42 17.05
CA VAL A 133 12.85 -0.43 15.98
C VAL A 133 11.97 -1.68 15.70
N PRO A 134 11.60 -2.52 16.69
CA PRO A 134 10.78 -3.70 16.42
C PRO A 134 9.36 -3.35 15.94
N VAL A 135 8.83 -2.18 16.33
CA VAL A 135 7.51 -1.70 15.88
C VAL A 135 7.53 -1.43 14.38
N TYR A 136 8.48 -0.61 13.92
CA TYR A 136 8.57 -0.25 12.51
C TYR A 136 9.02 -1.41 11.63
N ILE A 137 9.84 -2.34 12.16
CA ILE A 137 10.15 -3.60 11.46
C ILE A 137 8.87 -4.40 11.22
N ARG A 138 8.05 -4.63 12.24
CA ARG A 138 6.79 -5.37 12.08
C ARG A 138 5.87 -4.69 11.07
N GLN A 139 5.66 -3.38 11.21
CA GLN A 139 4.79 -2.63 10.31
C GLN A 139 5.25 -2.72 8.85
N MET A 140 6.54 -2.51 8.56
CA MET A 140 7.04 -2.63 7.19
C MET A 140 6.92 -4.08 6.67
N SER A 141 7.20 -5.09 7.50
CA SER A 141 7.12 -6.50 7.10
C SER A 141 5.69 -6.91 6.73
N GLU A 142 4.69 -6.50 7.49
CA GLU A 142 3.28 -6.81 7.20
C GLU A 142 2.82 -6.14 5.89
N LEU A 143 3.17 -4.86 5.68
CA LEU A 143 2.83 -4.14 4.45
C LEU A 143 3.54 -4.73 3.22
N ILE A 144 4.83 -5.04 3.33
CA ILE A 144 5.59 -5.70 2.25
C ILE A 144 5.00 -7.07 1.95
N THR A 145 4.59 -7.83 2.96
CA THR A 145 3.95 -9.14 2.77
C THR A 145 2.65 -9.02 2.00
N VAL A 146 1.81 -8.02 2.30
CA VAL A 146 0.59 -7.74 1.52
C VAL A 146 0.91 -7.46 0.05
N ILE A 147 1.87 -6.57 -0.21
CA ILE A 147 2.28 -6.19 -1.57
C ILE A 147 2.84 -7.39 -2.33
N ALA A 148 3.73 -8.17 -1.71
CA ALA A 148 4.37 -9.32 -2.32
C ALA A 148 3.37 -10.43 -2.68
N ASN A 149 2.25 -10.53 -1.96
CA ASN A 149 1.19 -11.53 -2.23
C ASN A 149 0.10 -11.00 -3.19
N SER A 150 0.24 -9.79 -3.73
CA SER A 150 -0.76 -9.17 -4.61
C SER A 150 -0.70 -9.62 -6.06
N GLY A 151 0.35 -10.32 -6.46
CA GLY A 151 0.59 -10.83 -7.81
C GLY A 151 1.78 -11.79 -7.82
N ASP A 152 2.08 -12.35 -8.97
CA ASP A 152 3.22 -13.26 -9.21
C ASP A 152 4.43 -12.56 -9.85
N GLY A 153 4.28 -11.30 -10.25
CA GLY A 153 5.34 -10.52 -10.88
C GLY A 153 5.64 -10.93 -12.32
N GLU A 154 4.81 -11.79 -12.92
CA GLU A 154 4.90 -12.20 -14.31
C GLU A 154 3.87 -11.39 -15.11
N SER A 155 4.34 -10.43 -15.91
CA SER A 155 3.51 -9.60 -16.79
C SER A 155 3.83 -9.83 -18.25
#